data_AF-A0A7W7WWE4-F1
#
_entry.id   AF-A0A7W7WWE4-F1
#
_cell.length_a   1.000
_cell.length_b   1.000
_cell.length_c   1.000
_cell.angle_alpha   90.00
_cell.angle_beta   90.00
_cell.angle_gamma   90.00
#
_symmetry.space_group_name_H-M   'P 1'
#
loop_
_entity.id
_entity.type
_entity.pdbx_description
1 polymer ?
#
loop_
_entity_poly.entity_id
_entity_poly.type
_entity_poly.pdbx_seq_one_letter_code
_entity_poly.pdbx_strand_id
1 'polypeptide(L)'
;MRTLIVTSFVSLDGVVEAPGGEPGYRNSGWTFKDIDFDPAAYELKSREQDEATAMLLGRVSYQVFSPVWPTMTEEFPRYNAMPKYVVSTTLAERDLVSNWGDTAILRSLDDVAALKAGEGGPISVHGSATLSRNLADAGLVDRYHLLVFPVLLGAGKRLFSGTDKDKQSLKLVESESYSNGIQKLVYDVVR
;
A
#
# COMPACT_ATOMS: atom_id res chain seq x y z
N MET A 1 -19.28 4.05 -6.37
CA MET A 1 -18.09 4.52 -5.62
C MET A 1 -17.18 3.34 -5.40
N ARG A 2 -15.93 3.47 -5.83
CA ARG A 2 -14.88 2.47 -5.70
C ARG A 2 -14.39 2.41 -4.26
N THR A 3 -13.97 1.23 -3.82
CA THR A 3 -13.33 1.02 -2.51
C THR A 3 -11.86 1.40 -2.59
N LEU A 4 -11.36 2.24 -1.69
CA LEU A 4 -9.94 2.56 -1.55
C LEU A 4 -9.32 1.72 -0.42
N ILE A 5 -8.42 0.82 -0.80
CA ILE A 5 -7.80 -0.17 0.09
C ILE A 5 -6.34 0.22 0.33
N VAL A 6 -5.95 0.45 1.58
CA VAL A 6 -4.53 0.59 1.94
C VAL A 6 -3.98 -0.78 2.29
N THR A 7 -2.98 -1.24 1.55
CA THR A 7 -2.30 -2.51 1.82
C THR A 7 -0.87 -2.29 2.29
N SER A 8 -0.42 -2.97 3.34
CA SER A 8 0.91 -2.77 3.92
C SER A 8 1.46 -3.97 4.67
N PHE A 9 2.77 -4.20 4.53
CA PHE A 9 3.58 -4.86 5.54
C PHE A 9 3.85 -3.83 6.65
N VAL A 10 3.56 -4.17 7.90
CA VAL A 10 3.69 -3.23 9.03
C VAL A 10 4.32 -3.90 10.25
N SER A 11 5.24 -3.24 10.93
CA SER A 11 5.77 -3.72 12.21
C SER A 11 4.73 -3.59 13.33
N LEU A 12 4.95 -4.24 14.47
CA LEU A 12 4.03 -4.15 15.61
C LEU A 12 3.89 -2.71 16.14
N ASP A 13 4.94 -1.90 16.04
CA ASP A 13 4.93 -0.48 16.36
C ASP A 13 4.52 0.44 15.19
N GLY A 14 3.98 -0.11 14.10
CA GLY A 14 3.32 0.66 13.04
C GLY A 14 4.26 1.22 11.96
N VAL A 15 5.52 0.79 11.90
CA VAL A 15 6.51 1.23 10.89
C VAL A 15 6.35 0.41 9.61
N VAL A 16 6.44 1.10 8.46
CA VAL A 16 6.28 0.53 7.10
C VAL A 16 7.43 0.90 6.17
N GLU A 17 8.51 1.47 6.71
CA GLU A 17 9.62 1.96 5.90
C GLU A 17 10.53 0.84 5.41
N ALA A 18 10.85 0.90 4.12
CA ALA A 18 11.78 0.00 3.42
C ALA A 18 11.58 -1.50 3.70
N PRO A 19 10.35 -2.04 3.62
CA PRO A 19 10.10 -3.44 3.93
C PRO A 19 10.73 -4.36 2.89
N GLY A 20 10.97 -3.88 1.66
CA GLY A 20 11.50 -4.62 0.51
C GLY A 20 13.02 -4.51 0.34
N GLY A 21 13.72 -3.83 1.25
CA GLY A 21 15.18 -3.67 1.18
C GLY A 21 15.64 -2.34 0.56
N GLU A 22 14.76 -1.35 0.44
CA GLU A 22 15.10 -0.02 -0.06
C GLU A 22 16.22 0.64 0.78
N PRO A 23 17.24 1.27 0.17
CA PRO A 23 18.36 1.84 0.90
C PRO A 23 17.96 3.06 1.74
N GLY A 24 18.80 3.41 2.72
CA GLY A 24 18.64 4.63 3.52
C GLY A 24 17.88 4.46 4.84
N TYR A 25 17.39 3.26 5.14
CA TYR A 25 16.78 2.92 6.43
C TYR A 25 17.59 1.85 7.16
N ARG A 26 17.88 2.07 8.44
CA ARG A 26 18.75 1.19 9.25
C ARG A 26 18.26 -0.26 9.35
N ASN A 27 16.94 -0.46 9.36
CA ASN A 27 16.31 -1.78 9.43
C ASN A 27 15.75 -2.19 8.06
N SER A 28 16.30 -1.69 6.95
CA SER A 28 15.81 -2.01 5.61
C SER A 28 15.78 -3.53 5.36
N GLY A 29 14.70 -4.01 4.76
CA GLY A 29 14.47 -5.44 4.50
C GLY A 29 14.02 -6.23 5.73
N TRP A 30 13.50 -5.55 6.77
CA TRP A 30 13.06 -6.17 8.02
C TRP A 30 11.97 -7.24 7.86
N THR A 31 11.33 -7.36 6.69
CA THR A 31 10.31 -8.40 6.44
C THR A 31 10.88 -9.77 6.10
N PHE A 32 12.15 -9.84 5.70
CA PHE A 32 12.83 -11.07 5.27
C PHE A 32 14.19 -11.28 5.95
N LYS A 33 14.50 -10.47 6.96
CA LYS A 33 15.66 -10.64 7.84
C LYS A 33 15.19 -11.18 9.18
N ASP A 34 15.74 -12.33 9.57
CA ASP A 34 15.46 -12.96 10.87
C ASP A 34 13.97 -13.31 11.08
N ILE A 35 13.22 -13.48 9.99
CA ILE A 35 11.82 -13.91 9.98
C ILE A 35 11.71 -15.07 8.99
N ASP A 36 11.27 -16.23 9.49
CA ASP A 36 11.07 -17.41 8.66
C ASP A 36 9.97 -17.17 7.63
N PHE A 37 10.23 -17.59 6.39
CA PHE A 37 9.26 -17.46 5.31
C PHE A 37 8.13 -18.48 5.48
N ASP A 38 6.90 -17.98 5.58
CA ASP A 38 5.68 -18.78 5.55
C ASP A 38 4.85 -18.35 4.33
N PRO A 39 4.71 -19.19 3.28
CA PRO A 39 3.97 -18.82 2.08
C PRO A 39 2.48 -18.55 2.37
N ALA A 40 1.89 -19.18 3.40
CA ALA A 40 0.50 -18.94 3.78
C ALA A 40 0.29 -17.48 4.25
N ALA A 41 1.32 -16.88 4.85
CA ALA A 41 1.27 -15.48 5.31
C ALA A 41 1.11 -14.46 4.18
N TYR A 42 1.37 -14.86 2.93
CA TYR A 42 1.30 -14.00 1.75
C TYR A 42 0.09 -14.28 0.85
N GLU A 43 -0.82 -15.17 1.24
CA GLU A 43 -2.08 -15.44 0.50
C GLU A 43 -2.85 -14.15 0.20
N LEU A 44 -2.90 -13.23 1.18
CA LEU A 44 -3.53 -11.92 1.02
C LEU A 44 -2.99 -11.15 -0.18
N LYS A 45 -1.68 -11.24 -0.47
CA LYS A 45 -1.05 -10.54 -1.61
C LYS A 45 -1.47 -11.13 -2.95
N SER A 46 -1.73 -12.43 -2.99
CA SER A 46 -2.34 -13.06 -4.15
C SER A 46 -3.78 -12.57 -4.32
N ARG A 47 -4.59 -12.60 -3.25
CA ARG A 47 -6.00 -12.19 -3.29
C ARG A 47 -6.20 -10.72 -3.67
N GLU A 48 -5.33 -9.84 -3.20
CA GLU A 48 -5.40 -8.41 -3.55
C GLU A 48 -5.21 -8.15 -5.06
N GLN A 49 -4.51 -9.03 -5.79
CA GLN A 49 -4.39 -8.96 -7.26
C GLN A 49 -5.70 -9.27 -7.99
N ASP A 50 -6.59 -10.00 -7.33
CA ASP A 50 -7.88 -10.43 -7.87
C ASP A 50 -8.98 -9.42 -7.50
N GLU A 51 -8.84 -8.77 -6.34
CA GLU A 51 -9.79 -7.77 -5.84
C GLU A 51 -9.58 -6.39 -6.47
N ALA A 52 -8.32 -5.95 -6.63
CA ALA A 52 -8.04 -4.61 -7.13
C ALA A 52 -8.24 -4.50 -8.65
N THR A 53 -8.62 -3.31 -9.10
CA THR A 53 -8.70 -2.98 -10.54
C THR A 53 -7.83 -1.78 -10.91
N ALA A 54 -7.15 -1.17 -9.94
CA ALA A 54 -6.18 -0.10 -10.15
C ALA A 54 -5.20 -0.01 -8.97
N MET A 55 -4.01 0.52 -9.25
CA MET A 55 -3.02 0.85 -8.23
C MET A 55 -2.94 2.36 -8.01
N LEU A 56 -2.80 2.78 -6.76
CA LEU A 56 -2.52 4.16 -6.38
C LEU A 56 -1.16 4.22 -5.66
N LEU A 57 -0.29 5.10 -6.15
CA LEU A 57 1.07 5.26 -5.68
C LEU A 57 1.34 6.73 -5.37
N GLY A 58 2.15 7.01 -4.37
CA GLY A 58 2.82 8.30 -4.22
C GLY A 58 4.10 8.34 -5.06
N ARG A 59 4.58 9.56 -5.35
CA ARG A 59 5.79 9.80 -6.17
C ARG A 59 6.99 8.89 -5.83
N VAL A 60 7.35 8.77 -4.55
CA VAL A 60 8.53 8.01 -4.13
C VAL A 60 8.36 6.52 -4.38
N SER A 61 7.19 5.95 -4.05
CA SER A 61 6.92 4.53 -4.32
C SER A 61 6.90 4.26 -5.82
N TYR A 62 6.31 5.16 -6.61
CA TYR A 62 6.38 5.05 -8.07
C TYR A 62 7.83 5.00 -8.58
N GLN A 63 8.71 5.90 -8.10
CA GLN A 63 10.11 5.93 -8.52
C GLN A 63 10.91 4.68 -8.10
N VAL A 64 10.57 4.07 -6.97
CA VAL A 64 11.18 2.80 -6.52
C VAL A 64 10.65 1.62 -7.34
N PHE A 65 9.36 1.63 -7.69
CA PHE A 65 8.70 0.49 -8.33
C PHE A 65 8.88 0.49 -9.84
N SER A 66 8.84 1.65 -10.49
CA SER A 66 8.86 1.77 -11.97
C SER A 66 10.08 1.16 -12.67
N PRO A 67 11.28 1.07 -12.05
CA PRO A 67 12.41 0.38 -12.68
C PRO A 67 12.35 -1.16 -12.56
N VAL A 68 11.57 -1.69 -11.61
CA VAL A 68 11.59 -3.12 -11.23
C VAL A 68 10.30 -3.83 -11.62
N TRP A 69 9.15 -3.23 -11.32
CA TRP A 69 7.84 -3.86 -11.51
C TRP A 69 7.54 -4.27 -12.95
N PRO A 70 7.97 -3.55 -14.01
CA PRO A 70 7.81 -4.02 -15.38
C PRO A 70 8.37 -5.41 -15.64
N THR A 71 9.39 -5.85 -14.90
CA THR A 71 9.99 -7.18 -15.05
C THR A 71 9.33 -8.25 -14.19
N MET A 72 8.43 -7.88 -13.27
CA MET A 72 7.72 -8.82 -12.38
C MET A 72 6.47 -9.39 -13.06
N THR A 73 6.70 -10.14 -14.15
CA THR A 73 5.63 -10.71 -14.97
C THR A 73 5.10 -12.05 -14.48
N GLU A 74 5.80 -12.73 -13.57
CA GLU A 74 5.39 -14.04 -13.04
C GLU A 74 4.79 -13.92 -11.63
N GLU A 75 5.37 -13.09 -10.77
CA GLU A 75 4.98 -12.96 -9.37
C GLU A 75 3.74 -12.07 -9.18
N PHE A 76 3.68 -10.96 -9.92
CA PHE A 76 2.59 -9.97 -9.80
C PHE A 76 1.97 -9.55 -11.15
N PRO A 77 1.63 -10.49 -12.05
CA PRO A 77 1.20 -10.16 -13.41
C PRO A 77 -0.03 -9.25 -13.46
N ARG A 78 -1.00 -9.45 -12.55
CA ARG A 78 -2.25 -8.68 -12.58
C ARG A 78 -2.01 -7.24 -12.14
N TYR A 79 -1.28 -7.02 -11.04
CA TYR A 79 -0.92 -5.67 -10.66
C TYR A 79 -0.07 -4.96 -11.72
N ASN A 80 0.83 -5.71 -12.36
CA ASN A 80 1.66 -5.18 -13.42
C ASN A 80 0.82 -4.70 -14.62
N ALA A 81 -0.30 -5.36 -14.92
CA ALA A 81 -1.24 -4.98 -15.98
C ALA A 81 -2.26 -3.88 -15.58
N MET A 82 -2.56 -3.69 -14.29
CA MET A 82 -3.56 -2.73 -13.84
C MET A 82 -3.18 -1.28 -14.18
N PRO A 83 -4.16 -0.39 -14.43
CA PRO A 83 -3.89 1.04 -14.52
C PRO A 83 -3.31 1.55 -13.19
N LYS A 84 -2.33 2.45 -13.27
CA LYS A 84 -1.71 3.09 -12.12
C LYS A 84 -2.01 4.57 -12.08
N TYR A 85 -2.22 5.07 -10.87
CA TYR A 85 -2.40 6.49 -10.60
C TYR A 85 -1.29 6.94 -9.64
N VAL A 86 -0.56 7.98 -10.02
CA VAL A 86 0.54 8.51 -9.21
C VAL A 86 0.13 9.87 -8.65
N VAL A 87 -0.02 9.95 -7.34
CA VAL A 87 -0.32 11.20 -6.63
C VAL A 87 0.98 11.99 -6.49
N SER A 88 1.10 13.08 -7.24
CA SER A 88 2.30 13.91 -7.26
C SER A 88 2.06 15.32 -7.80
N THR A 89 2.57 16.32 -7.08
CA THR A 89 2.61 17.71 -7.53
C THR A 89 3.84 18.05 -8.37
N THR A 90 4.86 17.19 -8.40
CA THR A 90 6.16 17.50 -9.05
C THR A 90 6.53 16.57 -10.20
N LEU A 91 5.92 15.39 -10.27
CA LEU A 91 6.19 14.43 -11.34
C LEU A 91 5.57 14.97 -12.64
N ALA A 92 6.33 14.96 -13.72
CA ALA A 92 5.86 15.32 -15.05
C ALA A 92 5.62 14.06 -15.89
N GLU A 93 4.84 14.17 -16.96
CA GLU A 93 4.57 13.03 -17.87
C GLU A 93 5.85 12.42 -18.45
N ARG A 94 6.87 13.24 -18.70
CA ARG A 94 8.20 12.79 -19.16
C ARG A 94 8.96 11.92 -18.15
N ASP A 95 8.56 11.94 -16.88
CA ASP A 95 9.15 11.11 -15.83
C ASP A 95 8.45 9.75 -15.72
N LEU A 96 7.38 9.52 -16.49
CA LEU A 96 6.69 8.24 -16.54
C LEU A 96 7.44 7.24 -17.43
N VAL A 97 7.52 6.00 -16.99
CA VAL A 97 8.10 4.91 -17.79
C VAL A 97 7.05 4.39 -18.77
N SER A 98 7.46 4.09 -20.00
CA SER A 98 6.54 3.62 -21.04
C SER A 98 6.25 2.12 -20.99
N ASN A 99 7.05 1.36 -20.24
CA ASN A 99 6.98 -0.10 -20.17
C ASN A 99 6.20 -0.63 -18.96
N TRP A 100 5.43 0.22 -18.27
CA TRP A 100 4.66 -0.17 -17.08
C TRP A 100 3.14 0.09 -17.21
N GLY A 101 2.58 -0.18 -18.38
CA GLY A 101 1.15 -0.02 -18.65
C GLY A 101 0.63 1.41 -18.47
N ASP A 102 -0.69 1.56 -18.43
CA ASP A 102 -1.34 2.86 -18.32
C ASP A 102 -1.07 3.50 -16.96
N THR A 103 -0.39 4.65 -16.97
CA THR A 103 -0.07 5.43 -15.77
C THR A 103 -0.56 6.87 -15.94
N ALA A 104 -1.30 7.38 -14.96
CA ALA A 104 -1.79 8.75 -14.95
C ALA A 104 -1.36 9.50 -13.67
N ILE A 105 -1.07 10.78 -13.78
CA ILE A 105 -0.69 11.61 -12.63
C ILE A 105 -1.93 12.30 -12.04
N LEU A 106 -2.17 12.07 -10.75
CA LEU A 106 -3.15 12.81 -9.96
C LEU A 106 -2.44 13.91 -9.19
N ARG A 107 -2.99 15.13 -9.19
CA ARG A 107 -2.34 16.32 -8.63
C ARG A 107 -2.74 16.61 -7.20
N SER A 108 -3.85 16.05 -6.73
CA SER A 108 -4.44 16.35 -5.43
C SER A 108 -5.19 15.14 -4.83
N LEU A 109 -5.58 15.26 -3.56
CA LEU A 109 -6.50 14.30 -2.94
C LEU A 109 -7.93 14.43 -3.50
N ASP A 110 -8.30 15.60 -4.03
CA ASP A 110 -9.58 15.79 -4.71
C ASP A 110 -9.64 14.98 -6.01
N ASP A 111 -8.53 14.88 -6.75
CA ASP A 111 -8.43 14.00 -7.91
C ASP A 111 -8.59 12.52 -7.51
N VAL A 112 -8.05 12.13 -6.35
CA VAL A 112 -8.25 10.78 -5.80
C VAL A 112 -9.70 10.55 -5.41
N ALA A 113 -10.35 11.55 -4.79
CA ALA A 113 -11.76 11.48 -4.45
C ALA A 113 -12.66 11.38 -5.70
N ALA A 114 -12.34 12.12 -6.75
CA ALA A 114 -13.02 12.04 -8.05
C ALA A 114 -12.82 10.66 -8.71
N LEU A 115 -11.60 10.14 -8.71
CA LEU A 115 -11.30 8.78 -9.17
C LEU A 115 -12.11 7.73 -8.41
N LYS A 116 -12.19 7.88 -7.08
CA LYS A 116 -12.96 7.00 -6.19
C LYS A 116 -14.47 7.09 -6.45
N ALA A 117 -14.99 8.27 -6.78
CA ALA A 117 -16.40 8.47 -7.09
C ALA A 117 -16.84 7.85 -8.42
N GLY A 118 -15.90 7.69 -9.37
CA GLY A 118 -16.14 7.12 -10.68
C GLY A 118 -16.46 5.62 -10.71
N GLU A 119 -16.53 5.08 -11.92
CA GLU A 119 -16.78 3.66 -12.19
C GLU A 119 -15.50 2.81 -12.05
N GLY A 120 -15.70 1.51 -11.86
CA GLY A 120 -14.63 0.52 -11.70
C GLY A 120 -14.68 -0.19 -10.35
N GLY A 121 -13.73 -1.11 -10.13
CA GLY A 121 -13.59 -1.86 -8.89
C GLY A 121 -12.62 -1.20 -7.90
N PRO A 122 -12.23 -1.94 -6.84
CA PRO A 122 -11.34 -1.45 -5.79
C PRO A 122 -10.01 -0.87 -6.32
N ILE A 123 -9.50 0.14 -5.60
CA ILE A 123 -8.21 0.79 -5.85
C ILE A 123 -7.28 0.42 -4.68
N SER A 124 -6.14 -0.18 -4.98
CA SER A 124 -5.15 -0.57 -3.97
C SER A 124 -4.04 0.47 -3.84
N VAL A 125 -3.76 0.94 -2.63
CA VAL A 125 -2.68 1.87 -2.32
C VAL A 125 -1.45 1.08 -1.89
N HIS A 126 -0.40 1.10 -2.73
CA HIS A 126 0.83 0.34 -2.47
C HIS A 126 1.98 1.25 -2.04
N GLY A 127 2.71 0.83 -1.00
CA GLY A 127 4.05 1.32 -0.66
C GLY A 127 4.16 2.79 -0.24
N SER A 128 3.09 3.59 -0.26
CA SER A 128 3.20 5.00 0.06
C SER A 128 2.70 5.31 1.46
N ALA A 129 3.61 5.24 2.44
CA ALA A 129 3.33 5.61 3.83
C ALA A 129 2.75 7.03 3.95
N THR A 130 3.37 8.01 3.28
CA THR A 130 2.87 9.40 3.27
C THR A 130 1.51 9.53 2.59
N LEU A 131 1.30 8.86 1.46
CA LEU A 131 0.01 8.91 0.78
C LEU A 131 -1.09 8.26 1.62
N SER A 132 -0.82 7.08 2.19
CA SER A 132 -1.76 6.36 3.05
C SER A 132 -2.20 7.20 4.24
N ARG A 133 -1.26 7.90 4.90
CA ARG A 133 -1.56 8.86 5.98
C ARG A 133 -2.46 9.99 5.49
N ASN A 134 -2.10 10.62 4.37
CA ASN A 134 -2.88 11.74 3.83
C ASN A 134 -4.31 11.32 3.41
N LEU A 135 -4.46 10.12 2.83
CA LEU A 135 -5.76 9.57 2.45
C LEU A 135 -6.61 9.22 3.67
N ALA A 136 -6.00 8.62 4.70
CA ALA A 136 -6.68 8.32 5.96
C ALA A 136 -7.12 9.61 6.66
N ASP A 137 -6.22 10.60 6.70
CA ASP A 137 -6.49 11.93 7.25
C ASP A 137 -7.62 12.63 6.47
N ALA A 138 -7.74 12.42 5.16
CA ALA A 138 -8.83 12.95 4.35
C ALA A 138 -10.14 12.11 4.41
N GLY A 139 -10.19 11.03 5.20
CA GLY A 139 -11.36 10.15 5.29
C GLY A 139 -11.65 9.33 4.02
N LEU A 140 -10.66 9.21 3.14
CA LEU A 140 -10.80 8.56 1.83
C LEU A 140 -10.60 7.04 1.88
N VAL A 141 -9.89 6.52 2.89
CA VAL A 141 -9.66 5.08 3.04
C VAL A 141 -10.95 4.38 3.45
N ASP A 142 -11.29 3.28 2.79
CA ASP A 142 -12.43 2.44 3.14
C ASP A 142 -12.00 1.16 3.85
N ARG A 143 -10.81 0.63 3.54
CA ARG A 143 -10.32 -0.65 4.06
C ARG A 143 -8.81 -0.67 4.23
N TYR A 144 -8.35 -1.41 5.24
CA TYR A 144 -6.95 -1.73 5.48
C TYR A 144 -6.70 -3.22 5.32
N HIS A 145 -5.65 -3.58 4.58
CA HIS A 145 -5.09 -4.92 4.45
C HIS A 145 -3.70 -4.93 5.08
N LEU A 146 -3.58 -5.49 6.27
CA LEU A 146 -2.36 -5.43 7.06
C LEU A 146 -1.78 -6.83 7.24
N LEU A 147 -0.50 -6.98 6.92
CA LEU A 147 0.32 -8.07 7.45
C LEU A 147 1.23 -7.47 8.52
N VAL A 148 0.89 -7.75 9.77
CA VAL A 148 1.61 -7.26 10.95
C VAL A 148 2.73 -8.25 11.26
N PHE A 149 3.98 -7.80 11.17
CA PHE A 149 5.14 -8.62 11.47
C PHE A 149 5.53 -8.49 12.95
N PRO A 150 6.05 -9.57 13.56
CA PRO A 150 6.35 -9.64 14.99
C PRO A 150 7.66 -8.92 15.36
N VAL A 151 7.85 -7.68 14.92
CA VAL A 151 9.06 -6.88 15.16
C VAL A 151 8.71 -5.48 15.65
N LEU A 152 9.59 -4.91 16.49
CA LEU A 152 9.56 -3.51 16.91
C LEU A 152 10.76 -2.80 16.27
N LEU A 153 10.50 -1.79 15.44
CA LEU A 153 11.56 -1.10 14.70
C LEU A 153 12.02 0.19 15.37
N GLY A 154 11.18 0.76 16.24
CA GLY A 154 11.42 1.92 17.10
C GLY A 154 11.38 3.27 16.38
N ALA A 155 11.77 3.31 15.10
CA ALA A 155 11.82 4.52 14.29
C ALA A 155 11.60 4.20 12.80
N GLY A 156 11.15 5.19 12.03
CA GLY A 156 10.89 5.09 10.59
C GLY A 156 9.53 5.67 10.21
N LYS A 157 9.21 5.67 8.91
CA LYS A 157 7.89 6.08 8.42
C LYS A 157 6.81 5.14 8.98
N ARG A 158 5.80 5.74 9.61
CA ARG A 158 4.65 5.02 10.17
C ARG A 158 3.47 5.02 9.22
N LEU A 159 2.67 3.95 9.27
CA LEU A 159 1.44 3.82 8.48
C LEU A 159 0.39 4.85 8.89
N PHE A 160 0.22 5.04 10.20
CA PHE A 160 -0.80 5.91 10.76
C PHE A 160 -0.24 7.30 11.02
N SER A 161 -1.10 8.28 10.82
CA SER A 161 -0.80 9.70 11.03
C SER A 161 -0.66 10.02 12.52
N GLY A 162 0.18 11.01 12.84
CA GLY A 162 0.24 11.62 14.16
C GLY A 162 -0.55 12.93 14.23
N THR A 163 -1.30 13.27 13.19
CA THR A 163 -2.16 14.46 13.15
C THR A 163 -3.25 14.34 14.22
N ASP A 164 -3.51 15.43 14.93
CA ASP A 164 -4.60 15.52 15.89
C ASP A 164 -5.96 15.49 15.16
N LYS A 165 -6.70 14.40 15.33
CA LYS A 165 -7.98 14.12 14.66
C LYS A 165 -8.91 13.35 15.59
N ASP A 166 -10.20 13.48 15.31
CA ASP A 166 -11.22 12.66 15.97
C ASP A 166 -11.01 11.17 15.74
N LYS A 167 -11.53 10.36 16.67
CA LYS A 167 -11.46 8.90 16.64
C LYS A 167 -12.13 8.35 15.39
N GLN A 168 -11.36 7.72 14.51
CA GLN A 168 -11.86 6.86 13.44
C GLN A 168 -12.09 5.44 13.95
N SER A 169 -13.31 4.93 13.84
CA SER A 169 -13.62 3.54 14.24
C SER A 169 -13.33 2.58 13.08
N LEU A 170 -12.81 1.39 13.40
CA LEU A 170 -12.54 0.30 12.47
C LEU A 170 -13.32 -0.95 12.88
N LYS A 171 -13.75 -1.73 11.90
CA LYS A 171 -14.38 -3.04 12.09
C LYS A 171 -13.43 -4.11 11.57
N LEU A 172 -13.00 -5.03 12.42
CA LEU A 172 -12.28 -6.22 11.98
C LEU A 172 -13.23 -7.08 11.14
N VAL A 173 -12.84 -7.39 9.91
CA VAL A 173 -13.63 -8.24 9.00
C VAL A 173 -12.98 -9.60 8.76
N GLU A 174 -11.66 -9.69 8.87
CA GLU A 174 -10.92 -10.94 8.74
C GLU A 174 -9.62 -10.85 9.55
N SER A 175 -9.24 -11.96 10.20
CA SER A 175 -7.93 -12.09 10.83
C SER A 175 -7.39 -13.51 10.75
N GLU A 176 -6.08 -13.65 10.67
CA GLU A 176 -5.39 -14.94 10.70
C GLU A 176 -4.01 -14.76 11.36
N SER A 177 -3.54 -15.78 12.08
CA SER A 177 -2.18 -15.83 12.65
C SER A 177 -1.41 -16.97 12.00
N TYR A 178 -0.20 -16.67 11.53
CA TYR A 178 0.66 -17.63 10.84
C TYR A 178 1.75 -18.19 11.75
N SER A 179 2.40 -19.27 11.31
CA SER A 179 3.38 -20.02 12.11
C SER A 179 4.63 -19.20 12.44
N ASN A 180 4.99 -18.26 11.56
CA ASN A 180 6.09 -17.32 11.73
C ASN A 180 5.74 -16.05 12.53
N GLY A 181 4.54 -16.02 13.15
CA GLY A 181 4.08 -14.91 13.99
C GLY A 181 3.54 -13.69 13.23
N ILE A 182 3.52 -13.71 11.89
CA ILE A 182 2.82 -12.70 11.10
C ILE A 182 1.31 -12.80 11.38
N GLN A 183 0.65 -11.66 11.49
CA GLN A 183 -0.81 -11.58 11.61
C GLN A 183 -1.41 -10.88 10.39
N LYS A 184 -2.34 -11.55 9.70
CA LYS A 184 -3.23 -10.91 8.72
C LYS A 184 -4.36 -10.23 9.47
N LEU A 185 -4.58 -8.95 9.20
CA LEU A 185 -5.71 -8.19 9.70
C LEU A 185 -6.34 -7.39 8.56
N VAL A 186 -7.63 -7.60 8.33
CA VAL A 186 -8.43 -6.81 7.39
C VAL A 186 -9.45 -6.01 8.18
N TYR A 187 -9.43 -4.69 8.01
CA TYR A 187 -10.34 -3.77 8.68
C TYR A 187 -11.13 -2.92 7.69
N ASP A 188 -12.43 -2.79 7.92
CA ASP A 188 -13.24 -1.76 7.27
C ASP A 188 -13.30 -0.49 8.14
N VAL A 189 -13.26 0.67 7.47
CA VAL A 189 -13.46 1.97 8.09
C VAL A 189 -14.95 2.20 8.33
N VAL A 190 -15.34 2.46 9.57
CA VAL A 190 -16.73 2.72 9.96
C VAL A 190 -17.04 4.20 9.77
N ARG A 191 -18.03 4.52 8.93
CA ARG A 191 -18.52 5.88 8.69
C ARG A 191 -19.75 6.20 9.53
#